data_AF-A0A9X6B548-F1
#
_entry.id   AF-A0A9X6B548-F1
#
_cell.length_a   1.000
_cell.length_b   1.000
_cell.length_c   1.000
_cell.angle_alpha   90.00
_cell.angle_beta   90.00
_cell.angle_gamma   90.00
#
_symmetry.space_group_name_H-M   'P 1'
#
loop_
_entity.id
_entity.type
_entity.pdbx_description
1 polymer ?
#
loop_
_entity_poly.entity_id
_entity_poly.type
_entity_poly.pdbx_seq_one_letter_code
_entity_poly.pdbx_strand_id
1 'polypeptide(L)'
;MLYIREIKNYYLIVICIVISSFISNPVSAEMIVGPVSTINALTSNIIQIHPSFVDKITAVKNNTDLSEATLSNATNLENNVFILANQWKNILQPTLYWRKQQIMEYNTKFDDKLKVIKEEIEVQQQVKDPTLQKYILIDLMHLQSDITDFKDGFTELLTQINGFKQAFAQNSQQLQMVNAKVKVLADGYDTIGAKQKFLYAQVLYNHIDVIIGNINGPNTDGNFVTLSLLSSLESLNTKWNELDAMLSSLVDEVNRASQLNTTFMKNRLQTVQDLWKLEIVDKLNSYCQ
;
A
#
# COMPACT_ATOMS: atom_id res chain seq x y z
N MET A 1 43.43 -35.68 59.24
CA MET A 1 44.10 -34.64 58.45
C MET A 1 43.06 -33.95 57.59
N LEU A 2 42.71 -32.73 57.98
CA LEU A 2 41.92 -31.78 57.20
C LEU A 2 42.75 -31.31 56.00
N TYR A 3 42.19 -31.38 54.80
CA TYR A 3 42.53 -30.41 53.75
C TYR A 3 41.28 -30.14 52.90
N ILE A 4 40.52 -29.15 53.36
CA ILE A 4 39.57 -28.40 52.54
C ILE A 4 40.40 -27.68 51.47
N ARG A 5 40.13 -27.96 50.19
CA ARG A 5 40.67 -27.17 49.08
C ARG A 5 39.54 -26.83 48.11
N GLU A 6 39.01 -25.64 48.36
CA GLU A 6 38.34 -24.70 47.46
C GLU A 6 37.50 -25.28 46.30
N ILE A 7 36.19 -25.36 46.55
CA ILE A 7 35.17 -25.30 45.49
C ILE A 7 35.23 -23.88 44.90
N LYS A 8 35.93 -23.73 43.78
CA LYS A 8 35.89 -22.50 42.97
C LYS A 8 34.86 -22.66 41.86
N ASN A 9 33.72 -22.01 42.09
CA ASN A 9 32.71 -21.62 41.12
C ASN A 9 33.32 -21.20 39.78
N TYR A 10 33.17 -22.02 38.74
CA TYR A 10 33.37 -21.62 37.34
C TYR A 10 32.33 -22.24 36.40
N TYR A 11 31.12 -22.54 36.91
CA TYR A 11 29.97 -22.96 36.09
C TYR A 11 28.97 -21.82 35.78
N LEU A 12 29.35 -20.56 35.97
CA LEU A 12 28.41 -19.43 35.85
C LEU A 12 28.88 -18.23 35.01
N ILE A 13 30.05 -18.28 34.37
CA ILE A 13 30.51 -17.18 33.51
C ILE A 13 31.34 -17.75 32.35
N VAL A 14 30.69 -18.39 31.36
CA VAL A 14 30.96 -18.31 29.89
C VAL A 14 29.80 -19.02 29.14
N ILE A 15 28.55 -18.62 29.39
CA ILE A 15 27.41 -18.85 28.48
C ILE A 15 26.75 -17.49 28.24
N CYS A 16 27.55 -16.52 27.81
CA CYS A 16 27.10 -15.20 27.34
C CYS A 16 27.88 -14.79 26.07
N ILE A 17 28.40 -15.76 25.31
CA ILE A 17 28.88 -15.51 23.95
C ILE A 17 27.72 -15.83 23.02
N VAL A 18 26.87 -14.82 22.85
CA VAL A 18 26.19 -14.48 21.59
C VAL A 18 25.71 -15.69 20.79
N ILE A 19 24.89 -16.53 21.43
CA ILE A 19 23.71 -17.05 20.74
C ILE A 19 22.71 -15.89 20.76
N SER A 20 23.05 -14.81 20.04
CA SER A 20 22.01 -14.09 19.31
C SER A 20 21.64 -15.02 18.18
N SER A 21 20.90 -16.07 18.53
CA SER A 21 19.86 -16.56 17.66
C SER A 21 19.01 -15.33 17.32
N PHE A 22 19.46 -14.62 16.29
CA PHE A 22 18.56 -14.08 15.28
C PHE A 22 17.78 -15.31 14.84
N ILE A 23 16.74 -15.61 15.61
CA ILE A 23 15.48 -16.01 15.06
C ILE A 23 15.22 -14.87 14.08
N SER A 24 15.67 -15.06 12.84
CA SER A 24 14.82 -14.81 11.70
C SER A 24 13.46 -15.31 12.18
N ASN A 25 12.61 -14.42 12.67
CA ASN A 25 11.21 -14.69 12.57
C ASN A 25 11.03 -14.67 11.05
N PRO A 26 10.84 -15.83 10.38
CA PRO A 26 9.88 -15.75 9.31
C PRO A 26 8.67 -15.14 10.00
N VAL A 27 8.33 -13.90 9.69
CA VAL A 27 7.02 -13.39 10.05
C VAL A 27 6.08 -14.48 9.59
N SER A 28 5.54 -15.20 10.57
CA SER A 28 4.81 -16.44 10.36
C SER A 28 3.71 -16.08 9.38
N ALA A 29 3.61 -16.85 8.31
CA ALA A 29 2.71 -16.61 7.19
C ALA A 29 1.22 -16.77 7.56
N GLU A 30 0.83 -16.51 8.81
CA GLU A 30 -0.49 -16.74 9.33
C GLU A 30 -0.95 -15.52 10.15
N MET A 31 -2.08 -14.96 9.72
CA MET A 31 -2.77 -13.75 10.19
C MET A 31 -2.18 -12.40 9.73
N ILE A 32 -2.32 -12.11 8.44
CA ILE A 32 -2.35 -10.73 7.95
C ILE A 32 -3.72 -10.50 7.29
N VAL A 33 -4.63 -9.86 8.02
CA VAL A 33 -5.97 -9.53 7.54
C VAL A 33 -5.83 -8.36 6.57
N GLY A 34 -5.94 -8.62 5.26
CA GLY A 34 -5.99 -7.60 4.20
C GLY A 34 -4.65 -7.21 3.54
N PRO A 35 -4.69 -6.55 2.37
CA PRO A 35 -3.49 -6.20 1.62
C PRO A 35 -2.69 -5.04 2.25
N VAL A 36 -3.36 -4.11 2.95
CA VAL A 36 -2.71 -2.97 3.63
C VAL A 36 -1.78 -3.41 4.75
N SER A 37 -2.23 -4.34 5.59
CA SER A 37 -1.45 -4.88 6.71
C SER A 37 -0.23 -5.67 6.21
N THR A 38 -0.32 -6.32 5.04
CA THR A 38 0.83 -6.97 4.40
C THR A 38 1.88 -5.95 3.99
N ILE A 39 1.48 -4.86 3.31
CA ILE A 39 2.41 -3.78 2.93
C ILE A 39 3.03 -3.15 4.19
N ASN A 40 2.26 -2.96 5.25
CA ASN A 40 2.77 -2.44 6.53
C ASN A 40 3.87 -3.32 7.13
N ALA A 41 3.67 -4.64 7.17
CA ALA A 41 4.65 -5.57 7.71
C ALA A 41 5.96 -5.52 6.92
N LEU A 42 5.88 -5.56 5.59
CA LEU A 42 7.04 -5.60 4.70
C LEU A 42 7.83 -4.28 4.71
N THR A 43 7.13 -3.15 4.64
CA THR A 43 7.77 -1.82 4.72
C THR A 43 8.38 -1.55 6.09
N SER A 44 7.74 -2.02 7.17
CA SER A 44 8.31 -1.93 8.52
C SER A 44 9.59 -2.76 8.64
N ASN A 45 9.65 -3.95 8.06
CA ASN A 45 10.85 -4.77 8.05
C ASN A 45 12.00 -4.09 7.29
N ILE A 46 11.73 -3.53 6.11
CA ILE A 46 12.71 -2.72 5.34
C ILE A 46 13.28 -1.60 6.21
N ILE A 47 12.41 -0.82 6.86
CA ILE A 47 12.81 0.29 7.75
C ILE A 47 13.67 -0.22 8.91
N GLN A 48 13.31 -1.36 9.50
CA GLN A 48 14.00 -1.93 10.65
C GLN A 48 15.42 -2.42 10.30
N ILE A 49 15.61 -3.00 9.11
CA ILE A 49 16.90 -3.59 8.72
C ILE A 49 17.87 -2.56 8.13
N HIS A 50 17.36 -1.41 7.64
CA HIS A 50 18.13 -0.33 7.02
C HIS A 50 19.39 0.12 7.81
N PRO A 51 19.32 0.41 9.13
CA PRO A 51 20.48 0.89 9.88
C PRO A 51 21.68 -0.05 9.84
N SER A 52 21.43 -1.35 9.69
CA SER A 52 22.48 -2.37 9.66
C SER A 52 23.12 -2.55 8.27
N PHE A 53 22.65 -1.86 7.23
CA PHE A 53 23.15 -2.05 5.86
C PHE A 53 24.54 -1.45 5.65
N VAL A 54 24.79 -0.27 6.21
CA VAL A 54 26.08 0.44 6.11
C VAL A 54 27.25 -0.41 6.64
N ASP A 55 27.03 -1.12 7.75
CA ASP A 55 28.05 -1.99 8.34
C ASP A 55 28.38 -3.17 7.41
N LYS A 56 27.37 -3.73 6.73
CA LYS A 56 27.57 -4.83 5.76
C LYS A 56 28.33 -4.36 4.53
N ILE A 57 27.99 -3.17 4.01
CA ILE A 57 28.71 -2.54 2.90
C ILE A 57 30.18 -2.31 3.28
N THR A 58 30.43 -1.77 4.47
CA THR A 58 31.78 -1.51 4.97
C THR A 58 32.59 -2.79 5.16
N ALA A 59 31.97 -3.83 5.73
CA ALA A 59 32.59 -5.13 5.91
C ALA A 59 33.01 -5.76 4.57
N VAL A 60 32.13 -5.71 3.56
CA VAL A 60 32.45 -6.20 2.21
C VAL A 60 33.51 -5.35 1.52
N LYS A 61 33.44 -4.02 1.64
CA LYS A 61 34.45 -3.09 1.08
C LYS A 61 35.86 -3.41 1.59
N ASN A 62 36.00 -3.68 2.88
CA ASN A 62 37.30 -3.84 3.51
C ASN A 62 37.89 -5.25 3.39
N ASN A 63 37.06 -6.25 3.10
CA ASN A 63 37.46 -7.66 3.21
C ASN A 63 37.25 -8.47 1.93
N THR A 64 36.68 -7.88 0.87
CA THR A 64 36.42 -8.58 -0.40
C THR A 64 36.90 -7.76 -1.58
N ASP A 65 36.86 -8.38 -2.76
CA ASP A 65 37.27 -7.80 -4.04
C ASP A 65 36.04 -7.28 -4.83
N LEU A 66 34.90 -7.10 -4.15
CA LEU A 66 33.70 -6.54 -4.77
C LEU A 66 33.95 -5.08 -5.17
N SER A 67 33.68 -4.75 -6.44
CA SER A 67 33.93 -3.40 -6.97
C SER A 67 33.20 -2.31 -6.18
N GLU A 68 33.85 -1.16 -6.01
CA GLU A 68 33.26 0.03 -5.36
C GLU A 68 32.00 0.51 -6.10
N ALA A 69 31.94 0.39 -7.42
CA ALA A 69 30.75 0.70 -8.21
C ALA A 69 29.55 -0.19 -7.83
N THR A 70 29.77 -1.49 -7.59
CA THR A 70 28.69 -2.41 -7.18
C THR A 70 28.21 -2.09 -5.76
N LEU A 71 29.14 -1.77 -4.85
CA LEU A 71 28.82 -1.36 -3.47
C LEU A 71 28.04 -0.04 -3.44
N SER A 72 28.49 0.96 -4.20
CA SER A 72 27.79 2.25 -4.31
C SER A 72 26.38 2.08 -4.89
N ASN A 73 26.23 1.25 -5.93
CA ASN A 73 24.92 0.94 -6.48
C ASN A 73 24.00 0.24 -5.47
N ALA A 74 24.52 -0.73 -4.70
CA ALA A 74 23.78 -1.41 -3.65
C ALA A 74 23.28 -0.42 -2.58
N THR A 75 24.15 0.47 -2.11
CA THR A 75 23.81 1.55 -1.15
C THR A 75 22.71 2.46 -1.67
N ASN A 76 22.80 2.90 -2.91
CA ASN A 76 21.80 3.80 -3.49
C ASN A 76 20.43 3.12 -3.65
N LEU A 77 20.41 1.87 -4.11
CA LEU A 77 19.18 1.11 -4.26
C LEU A 77 18.50 0.80 -2.93
N GLU A 78 19.27 0.41 -1.91
CA GLU A 78 18.73 0.17 -0.58
C GLU A 78 18.17 1.46 0.05
N ASN A 79 18.89 2.59 -0.08
CA ASN A 79 18.40 3.91 0.34
C ASN A 79 17.07 4.27 -0.35
N ASN A 80 16.96 4.04 -1.66
CA ASN A 80 15.71 4.29 -2.40
C ASN A 80 14.55 3.45 -1.85
N VAL A 81 14.80 2.16 -1.57
CA VAL A 81 13.81 1.24 -1.00
C VAL A 81 13.41 1.67 0.41
N PHE A 82 14.36 2.14 1.23
CA PHE A 82 14.09 2.74 2.54
C PHE A 82 13.21 4.00 2.44
N ILE A 83 13.50 4.89 1.49
CA ILE A 83 12.69 6.10 1.24
C ILE A 83 11.26 5.71 0.84
N LEU A 84 11.10 4.74 -0.07
CA LEU A 84 9.79 4.24 -0.50
C LEU A 84 9.01 3.62 0.68
N ALA A 85 9.67 2.81 1.51
CA ALA A 85 9.04 2.24 2.70
C ALA A 85 8.52 3.32 3.67
N ASN A 86 9.28 4.41 3.84
CA ASN A 86 8.82 5.57 4.61
C ASN A 86 7.69 6.36 3.92
N GLN A 87 7.71 6.47 2.58
CA GLN A 87 6.62 7.08 1.83
C GLN A 87 5.31 6.34 2.05
N TRP A 88 5.33 5.00 2.06
CA TRP A 88 4.16 4.21 2.40
C TRP A 88 3.65 4.54 3.81
N LYS A 89 4.53 4.40 4.81
CA LYS A 89 4.20 4.57 6.23
C LYS A 89 3.67 5.97 6.56
N ASN A 90 4.31 7.00 6.02
CA ASN A 90 4.09 8.38 6.46
C ASN A 90 3.15 9.17 5.54
N ILE A 91 2.91 8.70 4.31
CA ILE A 91 2.12 9.45 3.31
C ILE A 91 0.98 8.61 2.76
N LEU A 92 1.28 7.49 2.09
CA LEU A 92 0.25 6.76 1.33
C LEU A 92 -0.78 6.08 2.22
N GLN A 93 -0.34 5.37 3.27
CA GLN A 93 -1.27 4.70 4.20
C GLN A 93 -2.14 5.71 4.96
N PRO A 94 -1.59 6.78 5.57
CA PRO A 94 -2.41 7.81 6.19
C PRO A 94 -3.40 8.48 5.23
N THR A 95 -2.99 8.75 3.99
CA THR A 95 -3.86 9.36 2.97
C THR A 95 -5.01 8.42 2.60
N LEU A 96 -4.73 7.12 2.40
CA LEU A 96 -5.77 6.11 2.13
C LEU A 96 -6.78 6.04 3.28
N TYR A 97 -6.31 6.01 4.52
CA TYR A 97 -7.18 6.02 5.70
C TYR A 97 -8.02 7.29 5.78
N TRP A 98 -7.40 8.46 5.59
CA TRP A 98 -8.09 9.75 5.63
C TRP A 98 -9.17 9.85 4.54
N ARG A 99 -8.88 9.48 3.30
CA ARG A 99 -9.86 9.45 2.20
C ARG A 99 -11.04 8.52 2.52
N LYS A 100 -10.76 7.34 3.09
CA LYS A 100 -11.83 6.44 3.57
C LYS A 100 -12.73 7.13 4.59
N GLN A 101 -12.15 7.79 5.60
CA GLN A 101 -12.94 8.47 6.64
C GLN A 101 -13.82 9.59 6.06
N GLN A 102 -13.28 10.40 5.14
CA GLN A 102 -14.07 11.45 4.48
C GLN A 102 -15.33 10.88 3.79
N ILE A 103 -15.20 9.73 3.12
CA ILE A 103 -16.32 9.08 2.42
C ILE A 103 -17.33 8.51 3.43
N MET A 104 -16.85 7.91 4.53
CA MET A 104 -17.72 7.39 5.59
C MET A 104 -18.50 8.51 6.29
N GLU A 105 -17.85 9.63 6.59
CA GLU A 105 -18.48 10.81 7.18
C GLU A 105 -19.51 11.44 6.24
N TYR A 106 -19.22 11.44 4.93
CA TYR A 106 -20.12 11.98 3.92
C TYR A 106 -21.36 11.10 3.66
N ASN A 107 -21.32 9.82 4.01
CA ASN A 107 -22.39 8.86 3.71
C ASN A 107 -23.78 9.32 4.20
N THR A 108 -23.87 9.87 5.42
CA THR A 108 -25.14 10.42 5.93
C THR A 108 -25.61 11.62 5.13
N LYS A 109 -24.68 12.55 4.79
CA LYS A 109 -24.98 13.73 3.98
C LYS A 109 -25.42 13.36 2.57
N PHE A 110 -24.86 12.29 2.00
CA PHE A 110 -25.29 11.74 0.71
C PHE A 110 -26.75 11.27 0.77
N ASP A 111 -27.12 10.48 1.78
CA ASP A 111 -28.49 9.99 1.94
C ASP A 111 -29.49 11.13 2.14
N ASP A 112 -29.14 12.13 2.96
CA ASP A 112 -30.00 13.30 3.20
C ASP A 112 -30.22 14.10 1.92
N LYS A 113 -29.15 14.39 1.17
CA LYS A 113 -29.25 15.07 -0.14
C LYS A 113 -30.13 14.29 -1.11
N LEU A 114 -29.92 12.98 -1.22
CA LEU A 114 -30.69 12.16 -2.14
C LEU A 114 -32.16 12.08 -1.76
N LYS A 115 -32.47 12.05 -0.45
CA LYS A 115 -33.84 12.09 0.06
C LYS A 115 -34.53 13.39 -0.33
N VAL A 116 -33.88 14.55 -0.12
CA VAL A 116 -34.43 15.85 -0.51
C VAL A 116 -34.76 15.88 -2.01
N ILE A 117 -33.81 15.47 -2.86
CA ILE A 117 -34.01 15.42 -4.32
C ILE A 117 -35.22 14.52 -4.68
N LYS A 118 -35.35 13.35 -4.03
CA LYS A 118 -36.48 12.43 -4.26
C LYS A 118 -37.83 13.06 -3.86
N GLU A 119 -37.88 13.76 -2.73
CA GLU A 119 -39.08 14.49 -2.26
C GLU A 119 -39.46 15.62 -3.21
N GLU A 120 -38.49 16.40 -3.71
CA GLU A 120 -38.72 17.45 -4.70
C GLU A 120 -39.27 16.91 -6.02
N ILE A 121 -38.78 15.75 -6.47
CA ILE A 121 -39.29 15.07 -7.67
C ILE A 121 -40.76 14.63 -7.47
N GLU A 122 -41.15 14.22 -6.27
CA GLU A 122 -42.54 13.86 -5.96
C GLU A 122 -43.47 15.07 -6.04
N VAL A 123 -43.05 16.21 -5.50
CA VAL A 123 -43.80 17.46 -5.62
C VAL A 123 -43.87 17.88 -7.10
N GLN A 124 -42.75 17.80 -7.82
CA GLN A 124 -42.68 18.18 -9.23
C GLN A 124 -43.59 17.32 -10.13
N GLN A 125 -43.79 16.05 -9.78
CA GLN A 125 -44.72 15.17 -10.49
C GLN A 125 -46.17 15.68 -10.44
N GLN A 126 -46.55 16.36 -9.36
CA GLN A 126 -47.91 16.88 -9.15
C GLN A 126 -48.07 18.30 -9.70
N VAL A 127 -47.13 19.19 -9.36
CA VAL A 127 -47.25 20.64 -9.61
C VAL A 127 -46.72 21.03 -11.00
N LYS A 128 -45.74 20.30 -11.53
CA LYS A 128 -45.07 20.57 -12.82
C LYS A 128 -44.54 22.01 -12.93
N ASP A 129 -43.98 22.53 -11.84
CA ASP A 129 -43.45 23.90 -11.76
C ASP A 129 -42.00 23.95 -12.29
N PRO A 130 -41.70 24.78 -13.31
CA PRO A 130 -40.32 24.97 -13.77
C PRO A 130 -39.36 25.48 -12.69
N THR A 131 -39.85 26.15 -11.65
CA THR A 131 -39.04 26.64 -10.52
C THR A 131 -38.54 25.49 -9.65
N LEU A 132 -39.41 24.52 -9.34
CA LEU A 132 -39.04 23.31 -8.60
C LEU A 132 -38.01 22.47 -9.36
N GLN A 133 -38.13 22.37 -10.69
CA GLN A 133 -37.14 21.69 -11.53
C GLN A 133 -35.75 22.33 -11.41
N LYS A 134 -35.65 23.65 -11.19
CA LYS A 134 -34.37 24.32 -10.97
C LYS A 134 -33.76 23.99 -9.61
N TYR A 135 -34.55 23.79 -8.56
CA TYR A 135 -34.03 23.36 -7.26
C TYR A 135 -33.46 21.93 -7.34
N ILE A 136 -34.20 21.01 -7.98
CA ILE A 136 -33.74 19.65 -8.27
C ILE A 136 -32.39 19.69 -9.02
N LEU A 137 -32.27 20.56 -10.03
CA LEU A 137 -31.03 20.73 -10.79
C LEU A 137 -29.87 21.20 -9.90
N ILE A 138 -30.09 22.20 -9.05
CA ILE A 138 -29.07 22.75 -8.16
C ILE A 138 -28.58 21.68 -7.19
N ASP A 139 -29.48 20.90 -6.58
CA ASP A 139 -29.11 19.86 -5.63
C ASP A 139 -28.40 18.69 -6.29
N LEU A 140 -28.79 18.32 -7.52
CA LEU A 140 -28.05 17.35 -8.34
C LEU A 140 -26.64 17.85 -8.67
N MET A 141 -26.47 19.12 -9.04
CA MET A 141 -25.16 19.71 -9.31
C MET A 141 -24.28 19.73 -8.06
N HIS A 142 -24.84 20.05 -6.89
CA HIS A 142 -24.11 19.97 -5.62
C HIS A 142 -23.75 18.53 -5.24
N LEU A 143 -24.60 17.54 -5.53
CA LEU A 143 -24.28 16.14 -5.32
C LEU A 143 -23.17 15.68 -6.26
N GLN A 144 -23.25 16.02 -7.55
CA GLN A 144 -22.23 15.71 -8.55
C GLN A 144 -20.88 16.34 -8.19
N SER A 145 -20.86 17.60 -7.76
CA SER A 145 -19.63 18.28 -7.34
C SER A 145 -18.95 17.56 -6.17
N ASP A 146 -19.69 17.26 -5.10
CA ASP A 146 -19.13 16.54 -3.95
C ASP A 146 -18.56 15.16 -4.37
N ILE A 147 -19.26 14.44 -5.27
CA ILE A 147 -18.81 13.14 -5.80
C ILE A 147 -17.57 13.26 -6.68
N THR A 148 -17.49 14.30 -7.50
CA THR A 148 -16.32 14.59 -8.35
C THR A 148 -15.08 14.83 -7.49
N ASP A 149 -15.21 15.63 -6.42
CA ASP A 149 -14.11 15.92 -5.50
C ASP A 149 -13.57 14.64 -4.83
N PHE A 150 -14.46 13.73 -4.41
CA PHE A 150 -14.04 12.44 -3.85
C PHE A 150 -13.35 11.55 -4.89
N LYS A 151 -13.91 11.44 -6.09
CA LYS A 151 -13.34 10.68 -7.21
C LYS A 151 -11.95 11.18 -7.56
N ASP A 152 -11.76 12.48 -7.70
CA ASP A 152 -10.49 13.09 -8.09
C ASP A 152 -9.43 12.83 -7.02
N GLY A 153 -9.80 13.02 -5.74
CA GLY A 153 -8.92 12.72 -4.61
C GLY A 153 -8.54 11.24 -4.51
N PHE A 154 -9.42 10.32 -4.89
CA PHE A 154 -9.15 8.89 -4.92
C PHE A 154 -8.31 8.48 -6.13
N THR A 155 -8.56 9.09 -7.30
CA THR A 155 -7.78 8.90 -8.53
C THR A 155 -6.33 9.33 -8.36
N GLU A 156 -6.12 10.46 -7.67
CA GLU A 156 -4.78 10.94 -7.31
C GLU A 156 -4.05 9.92 -6.42
N LEU A 157 -4.71 9.44 -5.36
CA LEU A 157 -4.13 8.43 -4.46
C LEU A 157 -3.79 7.13 -5.22
N LEU A 158 -4.67 6.65 -6.09
CA LEU A 158 -4.42 5.47 -6.92
C LEU A 158 -3.18 5.66 -7.80
N THR A 159 -3.03 6.85 -8.40
CA THR A 159 -1.86 7.19 -9.21
C THR A 159 -0.57 7.13 -8.39
N GLN A 160 -0.59 7.68 -7.16
CA GLN A 160 0.56 7.65 -6.26
C GLN A 160 0.92 6.21 -5.83
N ILE A 161 -0.07 5.38 -5.49
CA ILE A 161 0.15 3.97 -5.11
C ILE A 161 0.72 3.17 -6.30
N ASN A 162 0.24 3.43 -7.53
CA ASN A 162 0.78 2.79 -8.72
C ASN A 162 2.25 3.20 -8.98
N GLY A 163 2.58 4.49 -8.82
CA GLY A 163 3.96 4.98 -8.93
C GLY A 163 4.89 4.35 -7.88
N PHE A 164 4.42 4.25 -6.64
CA PHE A 164 5.12 3.55 -5.55
C PHE A 164 5.42 2.08 -5.89
N LYS A 165 4.42 1.34 -6.40
CA LYS A 165 4.59 -0.05 -6.86
C LYS A 165 5.65 -0.16 -7.96
N GLN A 166 5.59 0.70 -8.98
CA GLN A 166 6.55 0.69 -10.09
C GLN A 166 7.97 0.96 -9.60
N ALA A 167 8.14 1.93 -8.70
CA ALA A 167 9.44 2.26 -8.13
C ALA A 167 10.02 1.07 -7.33
N PHE A 168 9.20 0.38 -6.53
CA PHE A 168 9.64 -0.82 -5.83
C PHE A 168 10.03 -1.95 -6.79
N ALA A 169 9.27 -2.18 -7.86
CA ALA A 169 9.59 -3.17 -8.89
C ALA A 169 10.94 -2.91 -9.56
N GLN A 170 11.19 -1.66 -9.96
CA GLN A 170 12.46 -1.28 -10.58
C GLN A 170 13.64 -1.46 -9.62
N ASN A 171 13.49 -1.06 -8.35
CA ASN A 171 14.55 -1.24 -7.36
C ASN A 171 14.80 -2.73 -7.05
N SER A 172 13.75 -3.56 -6.98
CA SER A 172 13.87 -5.01 -6.78
C SER A 172 14.69 -5.66 -7.90
N GLN A 173 14.36 -5.36 -9.16
CA GLN A 173 15.09 -5.89 -10.32
C GLN A 173 16.57 -5.47 -10.32
N GLN A 174 16.86 -4.21 -9.98
CA GLN A 174 18.24 -3.74 -9.91
C GLN A 174 19.00 -4.34 -8.71
N LEU A 175 18.34 -4.53 -7.57
CA LEU A 175 18.91 -5.22 -6.42
C LEU A 175 19.19 -6.69 -6.75
N GLN A 176 18.33 -7.38 -7.50
CA GLN A 176 18.59 -8.75 -7.96
C GLN A 176 19.86 -8.82 -8.81
N MET A 177 20.07 -7.86 -9.72
CA MET A 177 21.30 -7.78 -10.52
C MET A 177 22.55 -7.56 -9.67
N VAL A 178 22.47 -6.69 -8.66
CA VAL A 178 23.55 -6.49 -7.69
C VAL A 178 23.79 -7.78 -6.91
N ASN A 179 22.72 -8.42 -6.41
CA ASN A 179 22.82 -9.61 -5.57
C ASN A 179 23.41 -10.80 -6.31
N ALA A 180 23.13 -10.94 -7.61
CA ALA A 180 23.76 -11.94 -8.46
C ALA A 180 25.29 -11.77 -8.53
N LYS A 181 25.80 -10.53 -8.60
CA LYS A 181 27.25 -10.27 -8.56
C LYS A 181 27.86 -10.62 -7.20
N VAL A 182 27.17 -10.27 -6.11
CA VAL A 182 27.61 -10.61 -4.74
C VAL A 182 27.65 -12.14 -4.57
N LYS A 183 26.65 -12.85 -5.10
CA LYS A 183 26.58 -14.31 -5.07
C LYS A 183 27.74 -14.96 -5.83
N VAL A 184 27.99 -14.55 -7.07
CA VAL A 184 29.12 -15.07 -7.87
C VAL A 184 30.44 -14.89 -7.14
N LEU A 185 30.64 -13.74 -6.48
CA LEU A 185 31.84 -13.49 -5.69
C LEU A 185 31.92 -14.40 -4.46
N ALA A 186 30.82 -14.58 -3.72
CA ALA A 186 30.74 -15.48 -2.58
C ALA A 186 31.07 -16.93 -2.98
N ASP A 187 30.42 -17.44 -4.03
CA ASP A 187 30.63 -18.80 -4.55
C ASP A 187 32.10 -19.00 -5.00
N GLY A 188 32.72 -17.97 -5.58
CA GLY A 188 34.13 -17.96 -5.92
C GLY A 188 35.05 -18.10 -4.70
N TYR A 189 34.75 -17.39 -3.60
CA TYR A 189 35.51 -17.51 -2.35
C TYR A 189 35.36 -18.87 -1.68
N ASP A 190 34.16 -19.46 -1.73
CA ASP A 190 33.92 -20.80 -1.21
C ASP A 190 34.76 -21.85 -1.96
N THR A 191 34.78 -21.75 -3.29
CA THR A 191 35.54 -22.64 -4.18
C THR A 191 37.04 -22.65 -3.87
N ILE A 192 37.63 -21.50 -3.56
CA ILE A 192 39.06 -21.37 -3.25
C ILE A 192 39.38 -21.51 -1.75
N GLY A 193 38.39 -21.80 -0.90
CA GLY A 193 38.58 -21.97 0.54
C GLY A 193 38.83 -20.66 1.32
N ALA A 194 38.50 -19.50 0.74
CA ALA A 194 38.67 -18.18 1.36
C ALA A 194 37.52 -17.87 2.35
N LYS A 195 37.39 -18.69 3.40
CA LYS A 195 36.23 -18.72 4.33
C LYS A 195 35.82 -17.36 4.90
N GLN A 196 36.80 -16.51 5.26
CA GLN A 196 36.49 -15.20 5.83
C GLN A 196 35.88 -14.25 4.80
N LYS A 197 36.43 -14.21 3.57
CA LYS A 197 35.89 -13.39 2.48
C LYS A 197 34.49 -13.88 2.07
N PHE A 198 34.30 -15.20 2.01
CA PHE A 198 33.00 -15.83 1.76
C PHE A 198 31.95 -15.35 2.78
N LEU A 199 32.26 -15.38 4.08
CA LEU A 199 31.30 -14.99 5.11
C LEU A 199 30.82 -13.54 4.95
N TYR A 200 31.72 -12.60 4.64
CA TYR A 200 31.33 -11.21 4.42
C TYR A 200 30.43 -11.04 3.19
N ALA A 201 30.77 -11.69 2.07
CA ALA A 201 29.96 -11.66 0.86
C ALA A 201 28.57 -12.31 1.08
N GLN A 202 28.52 -13.44 1.79
CA GLN A 202 27.28 -14.14 2.10
C GLN A 202 26.34 -13.32 2.99
N VAL A 203 26.89 -12.60 3.98
CA VAL A 203 26.09 -11.71 4.85
C VAL A 203 25.44 -10.58 4.06
N LEU A 204 26.17 -9.96 3.12
CA LEU A 204 25.59 -8.94 2.25
C LEU A 204 24.55 -9.55 1.30
N TYR A 205 24.85 -10.71 0.71
CA TYR A 205 23.93 -11.42 -0.19
C TYR A 205 22.58 -11.70 0.48
N ASN A 206 22.62 -12.32 1.67
CA ASN A 206 21.42 -12.65 2.43
C ASN A 206 20.62 -11.40 2.79
N HIS A 207 21.30 -10.29 3.11
CA HIS A 207 20.60 -9.05 3.47
C HIS A 207 19.90 -8.41 2.28
N ILE A 208 20.55 -8.35 1.12
CA ILE A 208 19.92 -7.87 -0.11
C ILE A 208 18.75 -8.79 -0.49
N ASP A 209 18.90 -10.10 -0.30
CA ASP A 209 17.84 -11.08 -0.58
C ASP A 209 16.61 -10.87 0.31
N VAL A 210 16.80 -10.58 1.60
CA VAL A 210 15.71 -10.19 2.51
C VAL A 210 15.01 -8.91 2.05
N ILE A 211 15.75 -7.90 1.59
CA ILE A 211 15.16 -6.67 1.04
C ILE A 211 14.32 -7.01 -0.20
N ILE A 212 14.87 -7.76 -1.16
CA ILE A 212 14.15 -8.20 -2.37
C ILE A 212 12.88 -8.98 -1.99
N GLY A 213 12.98 -9.90 -1.03
CA GLY A 213 11.85 -10.66 -0.51
C GLY A 213 10.77 -9.77 0.12
N ASN A 214 11.16 -8.75 0.90
CA ASN A 214 10.20 -7.78 1.44
C ASN A 214 9.51 -6.96 0.36
N ILE A 215 10.24 -6.61 -0.72
CA ILE A 215 9.67 -5.86 -1.84
C ILE A 215 8.68 -6.72 -2.64
N ASN A 216 9.06 -7.96 -2.95
CA ASN A 216 8.27 -8.85 -3.81
C ASN A 216 7.11 -9.51 -3.05
N GLY A 217 7.27 -9.75 -1.75
CA GLY A 217 6.29 -10.44 -0.93
C GLY A 217 6.37 -11.97 -0.97
N PRO A 218 5.46 -12.66 -0.25
CA PRO A 218 5.47 -14.12 -0.10
C PRO A 218 5.05 -14.89 -1.36
N ASN A 219 4.43 -14.23 -2.36
CA ASN A 219 4.06 -14.87 -3.61
C ASN A 219 5.21 -14.76 -4.62
N THR A 220 5.89 -15.89 -4.85
CA THR A 220 7.09 -16.04 -5.67
C THR A 220 6.88 -15.85 -7.18
N ASP A 221 5.66 -15.56 -7.63
CA ASP A 221 5.33 -15.41 -9.06
C ASP A 221 5.69 -14.01 -9.62
N GLY A 222 6.46 -13.21 -8.88
CA GLY A 222 6.76 -11.82 -9.21
C GLY A 222 5.59 -10.86 -8.98
N ASN A 223 4.50 -11.35 -8.37
CA ASN A 223 3.30 -10.58 -8.10
C ASN A 223 3.42 -9.85 -6.76
N PHE A 224 3.86 -8.60 -6.86
CA PHE A 224 3.93 -7.60 -5.80
C PHE A 224 2.74 -7.63 -4.83
N VAL A 225 3.02 -7.55 -3.52
CA VAL A 225 2.00 -7.43 -2.44
C VAL A 225 0.99 -6.30 -2.68
N THR A 226 1.39 -5.26 -3.40
CA THR A 226 0.51 -4.14 -3.77
C THR A 226 -0.56 -4.50 -4.80
N LEU A 227 -0.50 -5.66 -5.47
CA LEU A 227 -1.42 -6.00 -6.56
C LEU A 227 -2.87 -6.18 -6.11
N SER A 228 -3.11 -6.88 -5.00
CA SER A 228 -4.46 -7.10 -4.49
C SER A 228 -5.10 -5.79 -3.99
N LEU A 229 -4.31 -4.93 -3.34
CA LEU A 229 -4.75 -3.56 -3.02
C LEU A 229 -5.05 -2.78 -4.30
N LEU A 230 -4.11 -2.77 -5.26
CA LEU A 230 -4.25 -1.99 -6.49
C LEU A 230 -5.48 -2.41 -7.29
N SER A 231 -5.70 -3.70 -7.51
CA SER A 231 -6.90 -4.18 -8.21
C SER A 231 -8.20 -3.81 -7.49
N SER A 232 -8.19 -3.80 -6.16
CA SER A 232 -9.33 -3.36 -5.35
C SER A 232 -9.59 -1.86 -5.52
N LEU A 233 -8.53 -1.04 -5.48
CA LEU A 233 -8.63 0.41 -5.69
C LEU A 233 -9.00 0.76 -7.13
N GLU A 234 -8.47 0.04 -8.13
CA GLU A 234 -8.83 0.21 -9.55
C GLU A 234 -10.32 -0.12 -9.77
N SER A 235 -10.81 -1.21 -9.20
CA SER A 235 -12.23 -1.56 -9.25
C SER A 235 -13.11 -0.47 -8.63
N LEU A 236 -12.70 0.06 -7.47
CA LEU A 236 -13.41 1.16 -6.83
C LEU A 236 -13.37 2.43 -7.68
N ASN A 237 -12.25 2.73 -8.33
CA ASN A 237 -12.13 3.87 -9.24
C ASN A 237 -13.06 3.75 -10.44
N THR A 238 -13.25 2.54 -11.00
CA THR A 238 -14.27 2.30 -12.02
C THR A 238 -15.68 2.64 -11.50
N LYS A 239 -16.00 2.29 -10.26
CA LYS A 239 -17.31 2.59 -9.65
C LYS A 239 -17.53 4.08 -9.39
N TRP A 240 -16.48 4.81 -9.03
CA TRP A 240 -16.53 6.27 -8.98
C TRP A 240 -16.82 6.90 -10.33
N ASN A 241 -16.15 6.44 -11.39
CA ASN A 241 -16.40 6.93 -12.75
C ASN A 241 -17.82 6.62 -13.24
N GLU A 242 -18.35 5.43 -12.93
CA GLU A 242 -19.74 5.07 -13.23
C GLU A 242 -20.73 6.01 -12.52
N LEU A 243 -20.53 6.25 -11.22
CA LEU A 243 -21.39 7.12 -10.41
C LEU A 243 -21.39 8.57 -10.91
N ASP A 244 -20.21 9.12 -11.17
CA ASP A 244 -20.04 10.49 -11.66
C ASP A 244 -20.66 10.67 -13.05
N ALA A 245 -20.48 9.71 -13.96
CA ALA A 245 -21.12 9.74 -15.27
C ALA A 245 -22.65 9.68 -15.17
N MET A 246 -23.20 8.88 -14.25
CA MET A 246 -24.66 8.83 -14.02
C MET A 246 -25.20 10.16 -13.47
N LEU A 247 -24.52 10.77 -12.51
CA LEU A 247 -24.91 12.08 -11.97
C LEU A 247 -24.81 13.18 -13.02
N SER A 248 -23.74 13.19 -13.81
CA SER A 248 -23.56 14.10 -14.95
C SER A 248 -24.72 13.98 -15.95
N SER A 249 -25.09 12.74 -16.31
CA SER A 249 -26.22 12.48 -17.20
C SER A 249 -27.55 12.94 -16.61
N LEU A 250 -27.75 12.82 -15.29
CA LEU A 250 -28.96 13.31 -14.63
C LEU A 250 -29.03 14.83 -14.65
N VAL A 251 -27.93 15.51 -14.34
CA VAL A 251 -27.83 16.98 -14.41
C VAL A 251 -28.16 17.46 -15.83
N ASP A 252 -27.57 16.84 -16.84
CA ASP A 252 -27.85 17.17 -18.25
C ASP A 252 -29.31 16.97 -18.63
N GLU A 253 -29.93 15.87 -18.21
CA GLU A 253 -31.34 15.57 -18.49
C GLU A 253 -32.27 16.61 -17.84
N VAL A 254 -32.07 16.92 -16.56
CA VAL A 254 -32.89 17.93 -15.85
C VAL A 254 -32.71 19.32 -16.46
N ASN A 255 -31.50 19.66 -16.87
CA ASN A 255 -31.18 20.97 -17.45
C ASN A 255 -31.83 21.17 -18.83
N ARG A 256 -31.89 20.12 -19.66
CA ARG A 256 -32.40 20.20 -21.04
C ARG A 256 -33.90 19.90 -21.16
N ALA A 257 -34.47 19.20 -20.19
CA ALA A 257 -35.87 18.81 -20.25
C ALA A 257 -36.82 20.02 -20.10
N SER A 258 -37.76 20.16 -21.03
CA SER A 258 -38.86 21.13 -20.90
C SER A 258 -39.86 20.72 -19.81
N GLN A 259 -39.98 19.41 -19.54
CA GLN A 259 -40.70 18.84 -18.42
C GLN A 259 -39.94 17.62 -17.89
N LEU A 260 -39.81 17.54 -16.57
CA LEU A 260 -39.09 16.47 -15.92
C LEU A 260 -39.79 15.10 -16.07
N ASN A 261 -39.06 14.10 -16.58
CA ASN A 261 -39.51 12.70 -16.54
C ASN A 261 -39.25 12.10 -15.15
N THR A 262 -40.21 12.24 -14.24
CA THR A 262 -40.04 11.86 -12.84
C THR A 262 -39.85 10.35 -12.63
N THR A 263 -40.46 9.50 -13.44
CA THR A 263 -40.25 8.04 -13.40
C THR A 263 -38.81 7.68 -13.75
N PHE A 264 -38.28 8.26 -14.83
CA PHE A 264 -36.88 8.07 -15.21
C PHE A 264 -35.93 8.54 -14.10
N MET A 265 -36.17 9.74 -13.55
CA MET A 265 -35.34 10.31 -12.47
C MET A 265 -35.32 9.42 -11.22
N LYS A 266 -36.48 8.96 -10.74
CA LYS A 266 -36.57 8.10 -9.55
C LYS A 266 -35.78 6.81 -9.73
N ASN A 267 -35.91 6.16 -10.89
CA ASN A 267 -35.17 4.93 -11.19
C ASN A 267 -33.65 5.17 -11.22
N ARG A 268 -33.20 6.26 -11.85
CA ARG A 268 -31.78 6.61 -11.92
C ARG A 268 -31.19 7.00 -10.58
N LEU A 269 -31.93 7.75 -9.75
CA LEU A 269 -31.51 8.09 -8.40
C LEU A 269 -31.43 6.86 -7.49
N GLN A 270 -32.26 5.84 -7.72
CA GLN A 270 -32.10 4.57 -7.03
C GLN A 270 -30.77 3.90 -7.42
N THR A 271 -30.45 3.84 -8.72
CA THR A 271 -29.16 3.29 -9.18
C THR A 271 -27.96 4.06 -8.60
N VAL A 272 -28.05 5.39 -8.52
CA VAL A 272 -27.05 6.25 -7.87
C VAL A 272 -26.87 5.87 -6.39
N GLN A 273 -27.97 5.64 -5.67
CA GLN A 273 -27.93 5.21 -4.28
C GLN A 273 -27.28 3.84 -4.11
N ASP A 274 -27.66 2.89 -4.97
CA ASP A 274 -27.17 1.52 -4.90
C ASP A 274 -25.66 1.46 -5.20
N LEU A 275 -25.19 2.22 -6.21
CA LEU A 275 -23.75 2.36 -6.50
C LEU A 275 -22.99 2.97 -5.32
N TRP A 276 -23.52 4.03 -4.72
CA TRP A 276 -22.88 4.65 -3.56
C TRP A 276 -22.75 3.69 -2.38
N LYS A 277 -23.83 3.01 -2.00
CA LYS A 277 -23.83 2.15 -0.81
C LYS A 277 -23.11 0.83 -1.03
N LEU A 278 -23.53 0.08 -2.04
CA LEU A 278 -23.13 -1.32 -2.23
C LEU A 278 -21.78 -1.45 -2.93
N GLU A 279 -21.45 -0.50 -3.81
CA GLU A 279 -20.28 -0.61 -4.67
C GLU A 279 -19.13 0.31 -4.24
N ILE A 280 -19.41 1.39 -3.49
CA ILE A 280 -18.38 2.30 -2.98
C ILE A 280 -18.18 2.13 -1.48
N VAL A 281 -19.19 2.40 -0.66
CA VAL A 281 -19.08 2.40 0.81
C VAL A 281 -18.75 1.01 1.34
N ASP A 282 -19.48 -0.03 0.93
CA ASP A 282 -19.25 -1.41 1.39
C ASP A 282 -17.87 -1.93 0.96
N LYS A 283 -17.46 -1.66 -0.29
CA LYS A 283 -16.13 -2.05 -0.79
C LYS A 283 -15.00 -1.36 -0.03
N LEU A 284 -15.09 -0.04 0.18
CA LEU A 284 -14.15 0.72 1.02
C LEU A 284 -14.01 0.14 2.44
N ASN A 285 -15.11 -0.31 3.01
CA ASN A 285 -15.09 -0.94 4.33
C ASN A 285 -14.34 -2.28 4.32
N SER A 286 -14.54 -3.11 3.29
CA SER A 286 -13.85 -4.40 3.15
C SER A 286 -12.34 -4.31 2.88
N TYR A 287 -11.86 -3.26 2.20
CA TYR A 287 -10.46 -3.16 1.77
C TYR A 287 -9.49 -2.62 2.83
N CYS A 288 -10.04 -2.00 3.88
CA CYS A 288 -9.27 -1.28 4.89
C CYS A 288 -9.60 -1.77 6.32
N GLN A 289 -9.86 -3.07 6.47
CA GLN A 289 -9.74 -3.79 7.74
C GLN A 289 -8.30 -4.28 7.89
#